data_AF-A0A645I769-F1
#
_entry.id   AF-A0A645I769-F1
#
_cell.length_a   1.000
_cell.length_b   1.000
_cell.length_c   1.000
_cell.angle_alpha   90.00
_cell.angle_beta   90.00
_cell.angle_gamma   90.00
#
_symmetry.space_group_name_H-M   'P 1'
#
loop_
_entity.id
_entity.type
_entity.pdbx_description
1 polymer ?
#
loop_
_entity_poly.entity_id
_entity_poly.type
_entity_poly.pdbx_seq_one_letter_code
_entity_poly.pdbx_strand_id
1 'polypeptide(L)'
;MFDRTYRQFLIGYQYYGGITKWNNNLGTFNSASPVKIAMSKPTWMLAADVVAKPDGTSWVFPTTPASGWSTLPAHKNPVGGTPAGGNEVFVDGSARWIKLNQMLFVHSWNVARELYIYQEDLGDLESKRASLKKAK
;
A
#
# COMPACT_ATOMS: atom_id res chain seq x y z
N MET A 1 10.51 -3.40 -8.68
CA MET A 1 10.78 -4.84 -8.58
C MET A 1 11.67 -5.25 -9.75
N PHE A 2 12.73 -6.03 -9.53
CA PHE A 2 13.66 -6.39 -10.61
C PHE A 2 13.25 -7.70 -11.28
N ASP A 3 12.97 -7.64 -12.58
CA ASP A 3 12.73 -8.80 -13.44
C ASP A 3 14.07 -9.27 -14.04
N ARG A 4 14.47 -10.49 -13.69
CA ARG A 4 15.74 -11.08 -14.14
C ARG A 4 15.71 -11.54 -15.59
N THR A 5 14.54 -11.94 -16.10
CA THR A 5 14.37 -12.46 -17.47
C THR A 5 14.59 -11.33 -18.48
N TYR A 6 13.99 -10.17 -18.24
CA TYR A 6 14.08 -9.02 -19.14
C TYR A 6 15.09 -7.96 -18.69
N ARG A 7 15.77 -8.18 -17.55
CA ARG A 7 16.75 -7.25 -16.95
C ARG A 7 16.19 -5.83 -16.78
N GLN A 8 14.97 -5.72 -16.27
CA GLN A 8 14.25 -4.45 -16.11
C GLN A 8 13.72 -4.28 -14.70
N PHE A 9 13.45 -3.02 -14.32
CA PHE A 9 12.68 -2.72 -13.12
C PHE A 9 11.21 -2.52 -13.50
N LEU A 10 10.36 -3.41 -13.00
CA LEU A 10 8.91 -3.24 -13.01
C LEU A 10 8.54 -2.29 -11.86
N ILE A 11 7.84 -1.22 -12.19
CA ILE A 11 7.36 -0.25 -11.22
C ILE A 11 5.83 -0.29 -11.25
N GLY A 12 5.23 -0.36 -10.07
CA GLY A 12 3.78 -0.39 -9.92
C GLY A 12 3.38 0.47 -8.75
N TYR A 13 2.45 1.39 -9.00
CA TYR A 13 1.83 2.21 -7.98
C TYR A 13 0.33 1.93 -7.96
N GLN A 14 -0.26 1.96 -6.77
CA GLN A 14 -1.70 2.01 -6.59
C GLN A 14 -2.11 3.45 -6.34
N TYR A 15 -3.05 3.96 -7.14
CA TYR A 15 -3.69 5.24 -6.89
C TYR A 15 -4.83 5.06 -5.86
N TYR A 16 -4.87 5.93 -4.86
CA TYR A 16 -5.86 5.88 -3.77
C TYR A 16 -6.74 7.13 -3.69
N GLY A 17 -6.50 8.12 -4.54
CA GLY A 17 -7.45 9.20 -4.78
C GLY A 17 -8.78 8.67 -5.33
N GLY A 18 -9.88 9.34 -5.00
CA GLY A 18 -11.23 8.99 -5.46
C GLY A 18 -11.88 7.80 -4.75
N ILE A 19 -11.16 7.06 -3.91
CA ILE A 19 -11.75 6.01 -3.07
C ILE A 19 -12.62 6.69 -2.02
N THR A 20 -13.89 6.30 -1.91
CA THR A 20 -14.86 6.87 -0.95
C THR A 20 -15.05 6.01 0.29
N LYS A 21 -14.68 4.73 0.20
CA LYS A 21 -14.77 3.74 1.27
C LYS A 21 -13.50 2.90 1.33
N TRP A 22 -12.95 2.75 2.52
CA TRP A 22 -11.85 1.84 2.79
C TRP A 22 -12.37 0.54 3.37
N ASN A 23 -12.00 -0.58 2.75
CA ASN A 23 -12.28 -1.94 3.20
C ASN A 23 -11.00 -2.65 3.65
N ASN A 24 -10.95 -3.12 4.89
CA ASN A 24 -9.77 -3.73 5.52
C ASN A 24 -10.16 -4.84 6.52
N ASN A 25 -9.22 -5.24 7.39
CA ASN A 25 -9.42 -6.29 8.38
C ASN A 25 -10.49 -5.99 9.46
N LEU A 26 -11.00 -4.77 9.51
CA LEU A 26 -12.03 -4.33 10.45
C LEU A 26 -13.39 -4.09 9.79
N GLY A 27 -13.49 -4.25 8.46
CA GLY A 27 -14.69 -3.97 7.68
C GLY A 27 -14.54 -2.74 6.78
N THR A 28 -15.67 -2.09 6.49
CA THR A 28 -15.77 -0.97 5.54
C THR A 28 -16.07 0.35 6.25
N PHE A 29 -15.29 1.39 5.96
CA PHE A 29 -15.36 2.70 6.61
C PHE A 29 -15.32 3.83 5.58
N ASN A 30 -15.72 5.06 5.96
CA ASN A 30 -15.40 6.22 5.13
C ASN A 30 -13.88 6.38 5.03
N SER A 31 -13.41 6.71 3.84
CA SER A 31 -11.98 6.89 3.58
C SER A 31 -11.55 8.33 3.83
N ALA A 32 -10.35 8.51 4.39
CA ALA A 32 -9.59 9.75 4.30
C ALA A 32 -8.74 9.78 3.00
N SER A 33 -9.39 9.45 1.87
CA SER A 33 -8.79 9.46 0.53
C SER A 33 -9.13 10.77 -0.18
N PRO A 34 -8.27 11.27 -1.08
CA PRO A 34 -8.54 12.50 -1.83
C PRO A 34 -9.65 12.31 -2.87
N VAL A 35 -10.92 12.50 -2.48
CA VAL A 35 -12.08 12.46 -3.41
C VAL A 35 -12.32 13.82 -4.06
N LYS A 36 -12.12 14.89 -3.28
CA LYS A 36 -12.16 16.28 -3.75
C LYS A 36 -10.96 17.00 -3.15
N ILE A 37 -10.05 17.48 -4.00
CA ILE A 37 -8.79 18.11 -3.54
C ILE A 37 -9.07 19.27 -2.58
N ALA A 38 -10.08 20.10 -2.85
CA ALA A 38 -10.46 21.24 -2.01
C ALA A 38 -10.87 20.87 -0.56
N MET A 39 -11.23 19.61 -0.31
CA MET A 39 -11.60 19.08 1.02
C MET A 39 -10.57 18.08 1.56
N SER A 40 -9.49 17.83 0.81
CA SER A 40 -8.46 16.84 1.18
C SER A 40 -7.37 17.51 2.01
N LYS A 41 -6.81 16.79 2.98
CA LYS A 41 -5.64 17.28 3.71
C LYS A 41 -4.37 17.10 2.87
N PRO A 42 -3.40 18.03 2.95
CA PRO A 42 -2.11 17.93 2.26
C PRO A 42 -1.39 16.59 2.44
N THR A 43 -1.50 16.01 3.64
CA THR A 43 -0.82 14.77 4.05
C THR A 43 -1.61 13.48 3.77
N TRP A 44 -2.76 13.57 3.10
CA TRP A 44 -3.47 12.36 2.67
C TRP A 44 -2.75 11.73 1.48
N MET A 45 -2.57 10.42 1.54
CA MET A 45 -1.90 9.66 0.50
C MET A 45 -2.75 9.64 -0.78
N LEU A 46 -2.11 9.98 -1.89
CA LEU A 46 -2.69 10.02 -3.24
C LEU A 46 -2.34 8.74 -4.02
N ALA A 47 -1.10 8.28 -3.91
CA ALA A 47 -0.62 7.05 -4.53
C ALA A 47 0.52 6.45 -3.70
N ALA A 48 0.67 5.12 -3.76
CA ALA A 48 1.76 4.42 -3.09
C ALA A 48 2.32 3.29 -3.95
N ASP A 49 3.61 3.00 -3.76
CA ASP A 49 4.22 1.77 -4.27
C ASP A 49 3.42 0.55 -3.79
N VAL A 50 3.34 -0.49 -4.61
CA VAL A 50 2.61 -1.71 -4.24
C VAL A 50 3.39 -2.53 -3.21
N VAL A 51 3.15 -2.22 -1.92
CA VAL A 51 3.58 -3.03 -0.78
C VAL A 51 2.42 -3.93 -0.36
N ALA A 52 2.47 -5.21 -0.71
CA ALA A 52 1.29 -6.08 -0.60
C ALA A 52 1.61 -7.51 -0.17
N LYS A 53 0.67 -8.11 0.56
CA LYS A 53 0.54 -9.58 0.70
C LYS A 53 -0.61 -10.07 -0.19
N PRO A 54 -0.33 -10.51 -1.42
CA PRO A 54 -1.36 -10.84 -2.41
C PRO A 54 -2.34 -11.96 -2.04
N ASP A 55 -1.93 -12.86 -1.15
CA ASP A 55 -2.75 -13.93 -0.53
C ASP A 55 -3.02 -13.68 0.96
N GLY A 56 -2.67 -12.48 1.46
CA GLY A 56 -2.84 -12.06 2.84
C GLY A 56 -1.82 -12.67 3.82
N THR A 57 -0.87 -13.47 3.33
CA THR A 57 0.10 -14.17 4.17
C THR A 57 1.53 -13.95 3.70
N SER A 58 1.77 -14.12 2.41
CA SER A 58 3.07 -14.10 1.75
C SER A 58 3.35 -12.75 1.09
N TRP A 59 4.61 -12.33 1.14
CA TRP A 59 5.11 -11.17 0.39
C TRP A 59 5.45 -11.48 -1.07
N VAL A 60 5.30 -12.73 -1.51
CA VAL A 60 5.59 -13.19 -2.88
C VAL A 60 4.33 -13.79 -3.52
N PHE A 61 4.24 -13.71 -4.84
CA PHE A 61 3.09 -14.26 -5.59
C PHE A 61 3.49 -14.87 -6.93
N PRO A 62 4.12 -16.06 -6.92
CA PRO A 62 4.65 -16.69 -8.13
C PRO A 62 3.56 -17.31 -9.02
N THR A 63 2.28 -16.97 -8.83
CA THR A 63 1.15 -17.61 -9.54
C THR A 63 0.87 -17.00 -10.92
N THR A 64 1.46 -15.84 -11.25
CA THR A 64 1.23 -15.15 -12.53
C THR A 64 2.55 -14.78 -13.20
N PRO A 65 3.17 -15.69 -13.96
CA PRO A 65 4.43 -15.44 -14.68
C PRO A 65 4.36 -14.16 -15.53
N ALA A 66 5.45 -13.40 -15.55
CA ALA A 66 5.58 -12.13 -16.29
C ALA A 66 4.61 -11.01 -15.88
N SER A 67 3.95 -11.11 -14.73
CA SER A 67 3.21 -10.00 -14.13
C SER A 67 4.07 -9.28 -13.08
N GLY A 68 3.74 -8.02 -12.77
CA GLY A 68 4.35 -7.30 -11.65
C GLY A 68 4.26 -8.07 -10.31
N TRP A 69 3.22 -8.90 -10.13
CA TRP A 69 3.03 -9.72 -8.93
C TRP A 69 4.07 -10.84 -8.79
N SER A 70 4.56 -11.40 -9.90
CA SER A 70 5.58 -12.47 -9.87
C SER A 70 6.95 -12.00 -9.38
N THR A 71 7.19 -10.68 -9.34
CA THR A 71 8.46 -10.07 -8.94
C THR A 71 8.42 -9.42 -7.56
N LEU A 72 7.32 -9.62 -6.83
CA LEU A 72 7.18 -9.18 -5.44
C LEU A 72 8.21 -9.84 -4.50
N PRO A 73 8.53 -9.20 -3.36
CA PRO A 73 8.03 -7.89 -2.93
C PRO A 73 8.68 -6.71 -3.66
N ALA A 74 7.94 -5.60 -3.72
CA ALA A 74 8.52 -4.31 -4.06
C ALA A 74 9.62 -3.94 -3.06
N HIS A 75 10.70 -3.31 -3.56
CA HIS A 75 11.85 -2.88 -2.76
C HIS A 75 12.34 -3.94 -1.77
N LYS A 76 12.48 -5.18 -2.23
CA LYS A 76 12.85 -6.32 -1.41
C LYS A 76 14.10 -6.04 -0.57
N ASN A 77 13.96 -6.17 0.74
CA ASN A 77 15.08 -6.21 1.66
C ASN A 77 15.90 -7.49 1.39
N PRO A 78 17.22 -7.38 1.16
CA PRO A 78 18.10 -8.54 1.01
C PRO A 78 18.05 -9.48 2.22
N VAL A 79 17.75 -8.93 3.40
CA VAL A 79 17.60 -9.66 4.66
C VAL A 79 16.12 -9.95 4.91
N GLY A 80 15.77 -11.23 5.09
CA GLY A 80 14.39 -11.66 5.42
C GLY A 80 13.41 -11.68 4.25
N GLY A 81 13.74 -11.06 3.12
CA GLY A 81 12.96 -11.17 1.89
C GLY A 81 11.60 -10.48 1.92
N THR A 82 11.38 -9.55 2.86
CA THR A 82 10.21 -8.68 2.97
C THR A 82 10.44 -7.37 2.20
N PRO A 83 9.41 -6.53 1.96
CA PRO A 83 9.63 -5.17 1.47
C PRO A 83 10.43 -4.34 2.48
N ALA A 84 11.40 -3.52 2.04
CA ALA A 84 12.07 -2.56 2.91
C ALA A 84 11.15 -1.38 3.29
N GLY A 85 10.15 -1.10 2.45
CA GLY A 85 9.29 0.05 2.49
C GLY A 85 8.73 0.36 1.10
N GLY A 86 8.26 1.59 0.91
CA GLY A 86 7.74 2.06 -0.37
C GLY A 86 7.68 3.58 -0.43
N ASN A 87 7.66 4.13 -1.65
CA ASN A 87 7.42 5.54 -1.86
C ASN A 87 5.92 5.82 -1.82
N GLU A 88 5.56 6.92 -1.17
CA GLU A 88 4.19 7.40 -1.09
C GLU A 88 4.13 8.87 -1.51
N VAL A 89 3.15 9.17 -2.35
CA VAL A 89 2.86 10.50 -2.87
C VAL A 89 1.63 11.02 -2.15
N PHE A 90 1.69 12.25 -1.66
CA PHE A 90 0.62 12.91 -0.93
C PHE A 90 -0.07 13.99 -1.78
N VAL A 91 -1.22 14.48 -1.31
CA VAL A 91 -2.01 15.50 -2.03
C VAL A 91 -1.23 16.78 -2.31
N ASP A 92 -0.31 17.17 -1.41
CA ASP A 92 0.56 18.33 -1.59
C ASP A 92 1.65 18.15 -2.66
N GLY A 93 1.71 16.97 -3.30
CA GLY A 93 2.71 16.63 -4.30
C GLY A 93 4.05 16.17 -3.71
N SER A 94 4.20 16.16 -2.39
CA SER A 94 5.39 15.60 -1.74
C SER A 94 5.41 14.07 -1.91
N ALA A 95 6.62 13.52 -2.03
CA ALA A 95 6.87 12.09 -2.04
C ALA A 95 7.81 11.73 -0.88
N ARG A 96 7.53 10.65 -0.17
CA ARG A 96 8.35 10.19 0.96
C ARG A 96 8.59 8.69 0.90
N TRP A 97 9.79 8.30 1.30
CA TRP A 97 10.09 6.89 1.59
C TRP A 97 9.53 6.53 2.97
N ILE A 98 8.61 5.57 3.01
CA ILE A 98 7.99 5.06 4.23
C ILE A 98 8.54 3.66 4.52
N LYS A 99 8.99 3.42 5.75
CA LYS A 99 9.47 2.10 6.17
C LYS A 99 8.30 1.15 6.37
N LEU A 100 8.53 -0.14 6.10
CA LEU A 100 7.49 -1.19 6.22
C LEU A 100 6.72 -1.12 7.55
N ASN A 101 7.42 -0.97 8.67
CA ASN A 101 6.82 -1.00 10.00
C ASN A 101 5.89 0.19 10.33
N GLN A 102 5.83 1.20 9.48
CA GLN A 102 4.92 2.35 9.58
C GLN A 102 3.62 2.14 8.78
N MET A 103 3.57 1.11 7.94
CA MET A 103 2.46 0.87 7.02
C MET A 103 1.37 0.00 7.65
N LEU A 104 0.13 0.28 7.26
CA LEU A 104 -1.11 -0.30 7.74
C LEU A 104 -1.91 -0.89 6.57
N PHE A 105 -2.62 -1.98 6.81
CA PHE A 105 -3.61 -2.49 5.88
C PHE A 105 -4.87 -1.63 5.97
N VAL A 106 -4.94 -0.57 5.17
CA VAL A 106 -6.03 0.41 5.21
C VAL A 106 -7.13 0.08 4.21
N HIS A 107 -6.78 -0.41 3.02
CA HIS A 107 -7.75 -0.70 1.97
C HIS A 107 -7.33 -1.84 1.03
N SER A 108 -8.31 -2.63 0.59
CA SER A 108 -8.23 -3.45 -0.63
C SER A 108 -9.62 -3.66 -1.24
N TRP A 109 -9.67 -3.96 -2.53
CA TRP A 109 -10.88 -4.41 -3.24
C TRP A 109 -11.17 -5.90 -3.02
N ASN A 110 -10.21 -6.64 -2.47
CA ASN A 110 -10.37 -8.00 -1.98
C ASN A 110 -9.58 -8.11 -0.69
N VAL A 111 -10.24 -8.20 0.46
CA VAL A 111 -9.57 -8.18 1.77
C VAL A 111 -8.66 -9.38 2.04
N ALA A 112 -8.74 -10.44 1.23
CA ALA A 112 -7.74 -11.51 1.23
C ALA A 112 -6.39 -11.05 0.65
N ARG A 113 -6.37 -9.95 -0.10
CA ARG A 113 -5.16 -9.25 -0.57
C ARG A 113 -4.94 -8.04 0.31
N GLU A 114 -3.88 -8.08 1.11
CA GLU A 114 -3.55 -6.98 2.01
C GLU A 114 -2.65 -5.99 1.28
N LEU A 115 -3.11 -4.74 1.13
CA LEU A 115 -2.32 -3.64 0.56
C LEU A 115 -1.94 -2.69 1.69
N TYR A 116 -0.64 -2.53 1.91
CA TYR A 116 -0.09 -1.78 3.02
C TYR A 116 0.33 -0.40 2.57
N ILE A 117 -0.14 0.61 3.28
CA ILE A 117 0.16 2.03 3.04
C ILE A 117 0.38 2.75 4.35
N TYR A 118 1.03 3.89 4.30
CA TYR A 118 1.02 4.87 5.37
C TYR A 118 -0.05 5.93 5.07
N GLN A 119 -0.65 6.38 6.16
CA GLN A 119 -1.62 7.45 6.15
C GLN A 119 -1.51 8.15 7.50
N GLU A 120 -1.20 9.44 7.45
CA GLU A 120 -1.00 10.26 8.64
C GLU A 120 -2.32 10.45 9.39
N ASP A 121 -3.41 10.70 8.66
CA ASP A 121 -4.76 10.85 9.19
C ASP A 121 -5.71 9.82 8.56
N LEU A 122 -6.19 8.89 9.38
CA LEU A 122 -7.10 7.81 8.98
C LEU A 122 -8.60 8.21 9.03
N GLY A 123 -8.94 9.45 9.40
CA GLY A 123 -10.32 9.90 9.56
C GLY A 123 -11.09 9.02 10.55
N ASP A 124 -12.22 8.46 10.10
CA ASP A 124 -13.10 7.59 10.90
C ASP A 124 -12.37 6.38 11.51
N LEU A 125 -11.28 5.94 10.89
CA LEU A 125 -10.49 4.81 11.37
C LEU A 125 -9.52 5.16 12.50
N GLU A 126 -9.36 6.42 12.91
CA GLU A 126 -8.31 6.77 13.86
C GLU A 126 -8.46 6.13 15.23
N SER A 127 -9.69 6.09 15.74
CA SER A 127 -10.01 5.39 16.98
C SER A 127 -9.67 3.88 16.95
N LYS A 128 -9.47 3.32 15.74
CA LYS A 128 -9.19 1.91 15.48
C LYS A 128 -7.78 1.64 14.95
N ARG A 129 -6.90 2.66 14.86
CA ARG A 129 -5.55 2.54 14.29
C ARG A 129 -4.75 1.36 14.87
N ALA A 130 -4.86 1.13 16.18
CA ALA A 130 -4.15 0.04 16.86
C ALA A 130 -4.63 -1.37 16.43
N SER A 131 -5.87 -1.49 15.96
CA SER A 131 -6.49 -2.75 15.53
C SER A 131 -6.31 -3.04 14.04
N LEU A 132 -5.81 -2.07 13.25
CA LEU A 132 -5.44 -2.31 11.87
C LEU A 132 -4.21 -3.22 11.80
N LYS A 133 -4.21 -4.14 10.84
CA LYS A 133 -3.02 -4.97 10.59
C LYS A 133 -1.85 -4.08 10.19
N LYS A 134 -0.72 -4.26 10.86
CA LYS A 134 0.56 -3.60 10.54
C LYS A 134 1.38 -4.50 9.65
N ALA A 135 2.10 -3.91 8.70
CA ALA A 135 3.04 -4.69 7.91
C ALA A 135 4.18 -5.21 8.81
N LYS A 136 4.38 -6.53 8.78
CA LYS A 136 5.44 -7.28 9.46
C LYS A 136 5.93 -8.39 8.53
#